data_AF-A0A971T190-F1
#
_entry.id   AF-A0A971T190-F1
#
_cell.length_a   1.000
_cell.length_b   1.000
_cell.length_c   1.000
_cell.angle_alpha   90.00
_cell.angle_beta   90.00
_cell.angle_gamma   90.00
#
_symmetry.space_group_name_H-M   'P 1'
#
loop_
_entity.id
_entity.type
_entity.pdbx_description
1 polymer ?
#
loop_
_entity_poly.entity_id
_entity_poly.type
_entity_poly.pdbx_seq_one_letter_code
_entity_poly.pdbx_strand_id
1 'polypeptide(L)'
;MQLYYSKNIPWPNSTQYRNPAFDAIFEQIVGMPDSPERTELYRQAERMVVEDLPNAYIYHRISYLLHHEWVKNIVPNSYRADTNGMGLTKFFQLDTDKRDAYKENFR
;
A
#
# COMPACT_ATOMS: atom_id res chain seq x y z
N MET A 1 -5.11 9.69 -0.05
CA MET A 1 -5.57 11.09 -0.17
C MET A 1 -4.50 12.06 -0.65
N GLN A 2 -3.22 11.94 -0.29
CA GLN A 2 -2.18 12.90 -0.72
C GLN A 2 -2.04 13.09 -2.25
N LEU A 3 -2.44 12.10 -3.05
CA LEU A 3 -2.42 12.15 -4.52
C LEU A 3 -3.44 13.13 -5.11
N TYR A 4 -4.40 13.60 -4.31
CA TYR A 4 -5.49 14.48 -4.73
C TYR A 4 -5.44 15.84 -4.04
N TYR A 5 -4.47 16.07 -3.16
CA TYR A 5 -4.29 17.36 -2.51
C TYR A 5 -3.70 18.36 -3.51
N SER A 6 -4.31 19.54 -3.65
CA SER A 6 -3.93 20.49 -4.70
C SER A 6 -2.52 21.05 -4.54
N LYS A 7 -2.01 21.19 -3.30
CA LYS A 7 -0.65 21.68 -3.04
C LYS A 7 0.45 20.64 -3.34
N ASN A 8 0.07 19.40 -3.68
CA ASN A 8 0.97 18.32 -4.06
C ASN A 8 1.16 18.19 -5.59
N ILE A 9 0.77 19.21 -6.35
CA ILE A 9 1.04 19.31 -7.80
C ILE A 9 2.49 19.78 -7.99
N PRO A 10 3.26 19.26 -8.97
CA PRO A 10 2.89 18.27 -9.99
C PRO A 10 3.07 16.81 -9.56
N TRP A 11 3.74 16.58 -8.45
CA TRP A 11 3.96 15.24 -7.89
C TRP A 11 3.88 15.32 -6.37
N PRO A 12 3.17 14.40 -5.68
CA PRO A 12 2.57 13.17 -6.23
C PRO A 12 1.18 13.33 -6.87
N ASN A 13 0.58 14.53 -6.90
CA ASN A 13 -0.68 14.77 -7.61
C ASN A 13 -0.42 15.04 -9.10
N SER A 14 -0.27 13.97 -9.88
CA SER A 14 -0.04 14.02 -11.32
C SER A 14 -1.28 14.35 -12.14
N THR A 15 -2.48 14.13 -11.59
CA THR A 15 -3.76 14.47 -12.24
C THR A 15 -4.03 15.97 -12.29
N GLN A 16 -3.27 16.76 -11.50
CA GLN A 16 -3.52 18.18 -11.29
C GLN A 16 -4.92 18.48 -10.72
N TYR A 17 -5.52 17.50 -10.03
CA TYR A 17 -6.83 17.65 -9.40
C TYR A 17 -6.81 18.78 -8.35
N ARG A 18 -7.85 19.61 -8.37
CA ARG A 18 -8.02 20.78 -7.51
C ARG A 18 -9.47 20.87 -7.05
N ASN A 19 -9.71 20.65 -5.76
CA ASN A 19 -11.02 20.84 -5.15
C ASN A 19 -10.83 21.45 -3.75
N PRO A 20 -11.25 22.72 -3.53
CA PRO A 20 -11.06 23.38 -2.23
C PRO A 20 -11.75 22.67 -1.05
N ALA A 21 -12.88 21.99 -1.30
CA ALA A 21 -13.57 21.23 -0.25
C ALA A 21 -12.77 19.99 0.14
N PHE A 22 -12.18 19.30 -0.84
CA PHE A 22 -11.27 18.19 -0.60
C PHE A 22 -10.03 18.65 0.18
N ASP A 23 -9.43 19.77 -0.22
CA ASP A 23 -8.24 20.32 0.43
C ASP A 23 -8.50 20.65 1.91
N ALA A 24 -9.65 21.24 2.24
CA ALA A 24 -10.03 21.53 3.62
C ALA A 24 -10.16 20.25 4.48
N ILE A 25 -10.79 19.20 3.94
CA ILE A 25 -10.87 17.90 4.63
C ILE A 25 -9.47 17.32 4.81
N PHE A 26 -8.62 17.37 3.77
CA PHE A 26 -7.27 16.85 3.82
C PHE A 26 -6.42 17.55 4.89
N GLU A 27 -6.50 18.88 4.98
CA GLU A 27 -5.77 19.66 6.01
C GLU A 27 -6.24 19.32 7.42
N GLN A 28 -7.54 19.07 7.62
CA GLN A 28 -8.08 18.65 8.91
C GLN A 28 -7.58 17.26 9.33
N ILE A 29 -7.68 16.26 8.46
CA ILE A 29 -7.36 14.85 8.79
C ILE A 29 -5.87 14.59 9.03
N VAL A 30 -4.97 15.47 8.54
CA VAL A 30 -3.51 15.33 8.71
C VAL A 30 -3.11 15.42 10.19
N GLY A 31 -3.78 16.26 10.98
CA GLY A 31 -3.51 16.41 12.41
C GLY A 31 -4.35 15.52 13.33
N MET A 32 -5.30 14.75 12.77
CA MET A 32 -6.23 13.95 13.57
C MET A 32 -5.63 12.58 13.94
N PRO A 33 -5.79 12.13 15.21
CA PRO A 33 -5.52 10.75 15.57
C PRO A 33 -6.54 9.80 14.92
N ASP A 34 -6.24 8.50 14.94
CA ASP A 34 -7.17 7.49 14.44
C ASP A 34 -8.47 7.49 15.25
N SER A 35 -9.58 7.77 14.57
CA SER A 35 -10.89 7.86 15.19
C SER A 35 -12.03 7.57 14.18
N PRO A 36 -13.25 7.26 14.66
CA PRO A 36 -14.43 7.14 13.79
C PRO A 36 -14.70 8.40 12.98
N GLU A 37 -14.49 9.59 13.57
CA GLU A 37 -14.67 10.87 12.91
C GLU A 37 -13.69 11.06 11.75
N ARG A 38 -12.41 10.68 11.96
CA ARG A 38 -11.39 10.69 10.89
C ARG A 38 -11.78 9.75 9.75
N THR A 39 -12.35 8.60 10.08
CA THR A 39 -12.84 7.62 9.09
C THR A 39 -13.98 8.18 8.26
N GLU A 40 -14.91 8.91 8.87
CA GLU A 40 -16.02 9.51 8.14
C GLU A 40 -15.56 10.63 7.20
N LEU A 41 -14.61 11.45 7.63
CA LEU A 41 -13.96 12.45 6.77
C LEU A 41 -13.25 11.80 5.57
N TYR A 42 -12.58 10.66 5.77
CA TYR A 42 -12.00 9.90 4.66
C TYR A 42 -13.05 9.47 3.64
N ARG A 43 -14.20 8.97 4.08
CA ARG A 43 -15.30 8.55 3.19
C ARG A 43 -15.88 9.73 2.41
N GLN A 44 -16.04 10.89 3.06
CA GLN A 44 -16.52 12.10 2.39
C GLN A 44 -15.54 12.55 1.30
N ALA A 45 -14.26 12.64 1.62
CA ALA A 45 -13.23 13.01 0.65
C ALA A 45 -13.06 11.98 -0.47
N GLU A 46 -13.25 10.68 -0.19
CA GLU A 46 -13.25 9.62 -1.21
C GLU A 46 -14.42 9.78 -2.18
N ARG A 47 -15.64 10.03 -1.68
CA ARG A 47 -16.81 10.26 -2.53
C ARG A 47 -16.61 11.42 -3.49
N MET A 48 -16.10 12.56 -3.01
CA MET A 48 -15.80 13.72 -3.87
C MET A 48 -14.85 13.33 -5.02
N VAL A 49 -13.78 12.60 -4.70
CA VAL A 49 -12.81 12.16 -5.71
C VAL A 49 -13.40 11.13 -6.67
N VAL A 50 -14.27 10.23 -6.22
CA VAL A 50 -14.93 9.25 -7.09
C VAL A 50 -15.92 9.94 -8.04
N GLU A 51 -16.68 10.91 -7.54
CA GLU A 51 -17.64 11.70 -8.32
C GLU A 51 -16.95 12.59 -9.37
N ASP A 52 -15.84 13.23 -9.00
CA ASP A 52 -15.06 14.09 -9.89
C ASP A 52 -14.21 13.30 -10.91
N LEU A 53 -14.01 12.00 -10.68
CA LEU A 53 -13.33 11.05 -11.55
C LEU A 53 -11.98 11.55 -12.14
N PRO A 54 -11.03 12.07 -11.33
CA PRO A 54 -9.73 12.55 -11.83
C PRO A 54 -8.83 11.40 -12.32
N ASN A 55 -9.13 10.17 -11.90
CA ASN A 55 -8.47 8.94 -12.34
C ASN A 55 -9.51 7.88 -12.69
N ALA A 56 -9.17 6.99 -13.63
CA ALA A 56 -9.92 5.76 -13.86
C ALA A 56 -9.50 4.70 -12.83
N TYR A 57 -10.44 4.29 -11.97
CA TYR A 57 -10.24 3.21 -11.01
C TYR A 57 -10.66 1.88 -11.63
N ILE A 58 -9.70 0.98 -11.87
CA ILE A 58 -9.95 -0.25 -12.63
C ILE A 58 -9.99 -1.49 -11.73
N TYR A 59 -9.01 -1.65 -10.82
CA TYR A 59 -8.92 -2.81 -9.94
C TYR A 59 -8.05 -2.53 -8.70
N HIS A 60 -8.27 -3.31 -7.65
CA HIS A 60 -7.33 -3.43 -6.53
C HIS A 60 -6.32 -4.53 -6.85
N ARG A 61 -5.02 -4.22 -6.71
CA ARG A 61 -3.94 -5.17 -7.01
C ARG A 61 -3.94 -6.33 -6.02
N ILE A 62 -3.87 -7.55 -6.55
CA ILE A 62 -3.56 -8.76 -5.80
C ILE A 62 -2.10 -9.11 -6.11
N SER A 63 -1.32 -9.34 -5.07
CA SER A 63 0.09 -9.73 -5.19
C SER A 63 0.25 -11.18 -4.76
N TYR A 64 0.99 -11.95 -5.55
CA TYR A 64 1.36 -13.32 -5.23
C TYR A 64 2.83 -13.37 -4.83
N LEU A 65 3.14 -14.16 -3.80
CA LEU A 65 4.50 -14.38 -3.34
C LEU A 65 4.79 -15.88 -3.39
N LEU A 66 5.78 -16.24 -4.20
CA LEU A 66 6.31 -17.60 -4.25
C LEU A 66 7.63 -17.62 -3.48
N HIS A 67 7.76 -18.56 -2.55
CA HIS A 67 9.01 -18.82 -1.86
C HIS A 67 9.17 -20.33 -1.65
N HIS A 68 10.43 -20.77 -1.51
CA HIS A 68 10.70 -22.16 -1.19
C HIS A 68 10.22 -22.50 0.23
N GLU A 69 9.89 -23.78 0.44
CA GLU A 69 9.41 -24.28 1.73
C GLU A 69 10.41 -24.03 2.86
N TRP A 70 11.71 -24.07 2.58
CA TRP A 70 12.76 -23.82 3.56
C TRP A 70 12.92 -22.35 3.96
N VAL A 71 12.22 -21.42 3.30
CA VAL A 71 12.18 -20.03 3.74
C VAL A 71 10.96 -19.84 4.63
N LYS A 72 11.21 -19.56 5.90
CA LYS A 72 10.20 -19.42 6.96
C LYS A 72 10.10 -17.97 7.43
N ASN A 73 9.02 -17.69 8.17
CA ASN A 73 8.70 -16.37 8.71
C ASN A 73 8.52 -15.28 7.63
N ILE A 74 7.97 -15.68 6.48
CA ILE A 74 7.48 -14.75 5.46
C ILE A 74 6.02 -14.42 5.81
N VAL A 75 5.75 -13.15 6.06
CA VAL A 75 4.39 -12.63 6.26
C VAL A 75 4.00 -11.84 5.01
N PRO A 76 3.20 -12.41 4.09
CA PRO A 76 2.82 -11.71 2.86
C PRO A 76 1.92 -10.52 3.18
N ASN A 77 2.15 -9.39 2.52
CA ASN A 77 1.35 -8.18 2.66
C ASN A 77 1.28 -7.45 1.31
N SER A 78 0.09 -7.38 0.73
CA SER A 78 -0.13 -6.74 -0.58
C SER A 78 0.06 -5.22 -0.58
N TYR A 79 -0.06 -4.58 0.58
CA TYR A 79 0.11 -3.13 0.75
C TYR A 79 1.51 -2.74 1.20
N ARG A 80 2.34 -3.71 1.58
CA ARG A 80 3.75 -3.48 1.85
C ARG A 80 4.58 -4.26 0.85
N ALA A 81 5.10 -3.55 -0.15
CA ALA A 81 6.06 -4.13 -1.11
C ALA A 81 7.36 -4.62 -0.45
N ASP A 82 7.56 -4.36 0.85
CA ASP A 82 8.72 -4.75 1.65
C ASP A 82 8.78 -6.26 1.95
N THR A 83 7.68 -7.00 1.80
CA THR A 83 7.62 -8.45 2.06
C THR A 83 8.47 -9.27 1.08
N ASN A 84 9.02 -8.62 0.05
CA ASN A 84 9.86 -9.24 -0.97
C ASN A 84 11.32 -8.76 -0.94
N GLY A 85 11.79 -8.12 0.15
CA GLY A 85 13.24 -7.93 0.38
C GLY A 85 13.72 -6.53 0.78
N MET A 86 12.83 -5.55 0.99
CA MET A 86 13.24 -4.20 1.40
C MET A 86 13.37 -4.08 2.94
N GLY A 87 14.35 -4.79 3.51
CA GLY A 87 14.71 -4.68 4.93
C GLY A 87 14.03 -5.68 5.87
N LEU A 88 13.05 -6.46 5.35
CA LEU A 88 12.42 -7.54 6.10
C LEU A 88 13.16 -8.88 6.01
N THR A 89 14.12 -9.02 5.10
CA THR A 89 14.92 -10.26 4.94
C THR A 89 15.62 -10.69 6.23
N LYS A 90 15.95 -9.74 7.12
CA LYS A 90 16.53 -10.02 8.44
C LYS A 90 15.61 -10.83 9.36
N PHE A 91 14.31 -10.84 9.09
CA PHE A 91 13.33 -11.62 9.85
C PHE A 91 13.08 -12.99 9.22
N PHE A 92 13.55 -13.23 8.00
CA PHE A 92 13.38 -14.52 7.35
C PHE A 92 14.25 -15.56 8.03
N GLN A 93 13.69 -16.75 8.17
CA GLN A 93 14.37 -17.90 8.74
C GLN A 93 14.64 -18.92 7.64
N LEU A 94 15.79 -19.58 7.69
CA LEU A 94 16.19 -20.58 6.70
C LEU A 94 16.33 -21.94 7.37
N ASP A 95 15.61 -22.93 6.83
CA ASP A 95 15.78 -24.34 7.14
C ASP A 95 16.83 -24.92 6.18
N THR A 96 18.08 -25.01 6.63
CA THR A 96 19.19 -25.45 5.78
C THR A 96 19.05 -26.90 5.35
N ASP A 97 18.50 -27.75 6.21
CA ASP A 97 18.37 -29.18 5.96
C ASP A 97 17.35 -29.43 4.85
N LYS A 98 16.19 -28.77 4.89
CA LYS A 98 15.20 -28.84 3.80
C LYS A 98 15.73 -28.26 2.50
N ARG A 99 16.51 -27.18 2.57
CA ARG A 99 17.13 -26.57 1.38
C ARG A 99 18.09 -27.55 0.72
N ASP A 100 18.95 -28.20 1.50
CA ASP A 100 19.97 -29.07 0.95
C ASP A 100 19.36 -30.40 0.48
N ALA A 101 18.37 -30.95 1.18
CA ALA A 101 17.57 -32.10 0.71
C ALA A 101 16.84 -31.82 -0.61
N TYR A 102 16.30 -30.62 -0.81
CA TYR A 102 15.72 -30.24 -2.10
C TYR A 102 16.77 -30.22 -3.21
N LYS A 103 17.95 -29.66 -2.95
CA LYS A 103 19.02 -29.60 -3.96
C LYS A 103 19.48 -30.98 -4.41
N GLU A 104 19.43 -31.97 -3.54
CA GLU A 104 19.76 -33.36 -3.88
C GLU A 104 18.68 -34.02 -4.75
N ASN A 105 17.40 -33.77 -4.47
CA ASN A 105 16.28 -34.38 -5.19
C ASN A 105 16.01 -33.77 -6.58
N PHE A 106 16.40 -32.52 -6.80
CA PHE A 106 16.12 -31.76 -8.03
C PHE A 106 17.38 -31.38 -8.81
N ARG A 107 18.48 -32.12 -8.61
CA ARG A 107 19.69 -32.03 -9.43
C ARG A 107 19.66 -33.02 -10.58
#